data_AF-A0ABD3IEI1-F1
#
_entry.id   AF-A0ABD3IEI1-F1
#
_cell.length_a   1.000
_cell.length_b   1.000
_cell.length_c   1.000
_cell.angle_alpha   90.00
_cell.angle_beta   90.00
_cell.angle_gamma   90.00
#
_symmetry.space_group_name_H-M   'P 1'
#
loop_
_entity.id
_entity.type
_entity.pdbx_description
1 polymer ?
#
loop_
_entity_poly.entity_id
_entity_poly.type
_entity_poly.pdbx_seq_one_letter_code
_entity_poly.pdbx_strand_id
1 'polypeptide(L)'
;MLALPAIQLPARHVECLSSRRSAVGSHLDSTREPQVFPQNSAGKLQSSLICRQRHALLTRSYIPIHLHCNVKDIQCSSTRQGEVLQSSLYLTVVVCLNVIASSMEEAYDLLARRLLQKAETVDSSEKYIVGLAGPPGAGKSTVAKEVVVRLNQIWNEKRGSVNEEIAVAIPMDGFHLYRWQLDKMEDPAEAHARRGAPWTFDPVGLASRLKSLRKKGSVTLPSFDHGVGDPVDDDIRVEKRHKVVVVEGNYLLLKDGDWSALGDLFGERWFIEVDIDEAMRRVERRHVVTGKPPDVAKWRVAYNDRPNAELIQESKGNADLVIPSLPVKVSELFQ
;
A
#
# COMPACT_ATOMS: atom_id res chain seq x y z
N MET A 1 0.92 37.33 35.53
CA MET A 1 0.21 38.22 34.58
C MET A 1 1.14 39.36 34.19
N LEU A 2 2.03 39.11 33.23
CA LEU A 2 2.90 40.11 32.61
C LEU A 2 3.03 39.72 31.14
N ALA A 3 2.68 40.63 30.23
CA ALA A 3 2.69 40.39 28.79
C ALA A 3 4.02 40.84 28.17
N LEU A 4 4.50 40.10 27.17
CA LEU A 4 5.60 40.51 26.30
C LEU A 4 5.08 40.67 24.86
N PRO A 5 5.66 41.58 24.06
CA PRO A 5 5.01 42.11 22.87
C PRO A 5 5.12 41.21 21.63
N ALA A 6 4.12 41.32 20.76
CA ALA A 6 4.12 40.66 19.45
C ALA A 6 5.16 41.30 18.51
N ILE A 7 5.95 40.47 17.82
CA ILE A 7 6.87 40.90 16.77
C ILE A 7 6.20 40.67 15.42
N GLN A 8 6.02 41.75 14.66
CA GLN A 8 5.40 41.76 13.35
C GLN A 8 6.48 41.65 12.26
N LEU A 9 6.42 40.60 11.43
CA LEU A 9 7.30 40.45 10.26
C LEU A 9 6.60 40.96 8.99
N PRO A 10 7.31 41.68 8.10
CA PRO A 10 6.69 42.33 6.95
C PRO A 10 6.42 41.35 5.79
N ALA A 11 5.24 41.48 5.19
CA ALA A 11 4.92 40.81 3.93
C ALA A 11 5.80 41.35 2.78
N ARG A 12 6.24 40.46 1.88
CA ARG A 12 6.84 40.86 0.59
C ARG A 12 5.98 40.36 -0.56
N HIS A 13 5.54 41.31 -1.39
CA HIS A 13 5.02 41.05 -2.72
C HIS A 13 6.06 40.33 -3.58
N VAL A 14 5.60 39.44 -4.46
CA VAL A 14 6.27 39.11 -5.72
C VAL A 14 5.22 39.24 -6.82
N GLU A 15 5.50 40.12 -7.79
CA GLU A 15 4.57 40.46 -8.86
C GLU A 15 4.56 39.44 -9.99
N CYS A 16 3.42 39.31 -10.64
CA CYS A 16 3.25 38.50 -11.84
C CYS A 16 3.59 39.33 -13.08
N LEU A 17 4.68 39.00 -13.78
CA LEU A 17 5.03 39.62 -15.07
C LEU A 17 4.60 38.75 -16.24
N SER A 18 3.49 39.13 -16.85
CA SER A 18 3.08 38.66 -18.19
C SER A 18 3.64 39.58 -19.27
N SER A 19 4.23 39.05 -20.33
CA SER A 19 4.55 39.82 -21.54
C SER A 19 4.25 39.02 -22.81
N ARG A 20 3.23 39.45 -23.57
CA ARG A 20 2.94 39.00 -24.93
C ARG A 20 3.79 39.77 -25.95
N ARG A 21 4.09 39.14 -27.09
CA ARG A 21 4.04 39.64 -28.51
C ARG A 21 4.73 38.57 -29.41
N SER A 22 4.03 37.89 -30.33
CA SER A 22 3.60 38.30 -31.71
C SER A 22 4.77 38.50 -32.69
N ALA A 23 4.77 38.08 -33.95
CA ALA A 23 3.85 37.29 -34.81
C ALA A 23 4.59 36.94 -36.15
N VAL A 24 3.85 36.66 -37.24
CA VAL A 24 4.30 36.28 -38.62
C VAL A 24 4.67 34.78 -38.69
N GLY A 25 4.19 33.93 -39.62
CA GLY A 25 3.62 34.06 -40.99
C GLY A 25 4.43 33.09 -41.89
N SER A 26 3.92 32.37 -42.91
CA SER A 26 2.68 32.41 -43.70
C SER A 26 2.60 31.20 -44.67
N HIS A 27 1.40 30.86 -45.21
CA HIS A 27 1.16 30.10 -46.48
C HIS A 27 1.56 28.59 -46.53
N LEU A 28 1.09 27.66 -47.40
CA LEU A 28 -0.05 27.39 -48.34
C LEU A 28 0.08 25.88 -48.75
N ASP A 29 -0.85 25.12 -49.35
CA ASP A 29 -2.34 25.06 -49.37
C ASP A 29 -2.84 23.81 -50.15
N SER A 30 -4.08 23.36 -49.92
CA SER A 30 -4.86 22.39 -50.73
C SER A 30 -4.38 20.90 -50.71
N THR A 31 -5.16 19.86 -51.06
CA THR A 31 -6.52 19.75 -51.66
C THR A 31 -7.17 18.36 -51.41
N ARG A 32 -8.52 18.30 -51.53
CA ARG A 32 -9.38 17.18 -52.05
C ARG A 32 -9.76 15.95 -51.21
N GLU A 33 -11.03 15.98 -50.77
CA GLU A 33 -12.03 14.89 -50.83
C GLU A 33 -12.54 14.66 -52.30
N PRO A 34 -13.45 13.71 -52.68
CA PRO A 34 -14.55 13.10 -51.88
C PRO A 34 -14.93 11.58 -52.07
N GLN A 35 -15.72 11.08 -51.11
CA GLN A 35 -16.87 10.11 -51.14
C GLN A 35 -16.95 8.86 -52.07
N VAL A 36 -17.51 7.74 -51.54
CA VAL A 36 -18.80 7.08 -51.96
C VAL A 36 -19.07 5.75 -51.18
N PHE A 37 -20.35 5.49 -50.87
CA PHE A 37 -20.96 4.26 -50.27
C PHE A 37 -21.80 3.54 -51.37
N PRO A 38 -22.17 2.20 -51.34
CA PRO A 38 -23.17 1.68 -50.37
C PRO A 38 -23.29 0.14 -50.06
N GLN A 39 -23.90 -0.16 -48.90
CA GLN A 39 -24.94 -1.16 -48.53
C GLN A 39 -24.97 -2.67 -48.92
N ASN A 40 -25.66 -3.43 -48.03
CA ASN A 40 -26.35 -4.74 -48.15
C ASN A 40 -25.48 -6.03 -48.06
N SER A 41 -25.97 -7.18 -47.54
CA SER A 41 -27.32 -7.60 -47.10
C SER A 41 -27.29 -8.74 -46.05
N ALA A 42 -28.43 -9.04 -45.42
CA ALA A 42 -28.61 -10.07 -44.38
C ALA A 42 -28.71 -11.53 -44.89
N GLY A 43 -28.50 -12.51 -43.99
CA GLY A 43 -28.76 -13.94 -44.22
C GLY A 43 -29.08 -14.72 -42.93
N LYS A 44 -30.19 -15.47 -42.92
CA LYS A 44 -30.67 -16.31 -41.80
C LYS A 44 -30.20 -17.77 -41.93
N LEU A 45 -30.24 -18.54 -40.84
CA LEU A 45 -30.72 -19.95 -40.68
C LEU A 45 -30.13 -20.53 -39.36
N GLN A 46 -30.92 -20.75 -38.30
CA GLN A 46 -31.72 -21.95 -37.97
C GLN A 46 -30.96 -23.23 -37.54
N SER A 47 -30.97 -23.46 -36.22
CA SER A 47 -31.26 -24.71 -35.51
C SER A 47 -31.06 -26.09 -36.18
N SER A 48 -30.30 -26.97 -35.52
CA SER A 48 -30.81 -28.30 -35.09
C SER A 48 -29.90 -28.96 -34.04
N LEU A 49 -30.51 -29.70 -33.10
CA LEU A 49 -29.81 -30.66 -32.23
C LEU A 49 -29.43 -31.91 -33.03
N ILE A 50 -28.37 -32.63 -32.61
CA ILE A 50 -28.42 -34.05 -32.23
C ILE A 50 -27.08 -34.48 -31.60
N CYS A 51 -27.17 -35.28 -30.53
CA CYS A 51 -26.03 -35.86 -29.82
C CYS A 51 -25.66 -37.25 -30.37
N ARG A 52 -24.37 -37.59 -30.46
CA ARG A 52 -23.88 -38.97 -30.31
C ARG A 52 -22.43 -38.99 -29.81
N GLN A 53 -22.15 -39.94 -28.91
CA GLN A 53 -20.86 -40.15 -28.23
C GLN A 53 -19.85 -40.85 -29.16
N ARG A 54 -18.53 -40.63 -28.94
CA ARG A 54 -17.66 -41.61 -28.23
C ARG A 54 -16.17 -41.19 -28.15
N HIS A 55 -15.61 -41.34 -26.93
CA HIS A 55 -14.22 -41.67 -26.56
C HIS A 55 -13.03 -40.80 -27.08
N ALA A 56 -12.43 -40.03 -26.16
CA ALA A 56 -10.98 -40.00 -25.95
C ALA A 56 -10.63 -39.55 -24.51
N LEU A 57 -9.52 -40.07 -24.00
CA LEU A 57 -9.07 -40.12 -22.60
C LEU A 57 -8.56 -38.79 -22.00
N LEU A 58 -8.72 -38.66 -20.67
CA LEU A 58 -7.81 -38.05 -19.68
C LEU A 58 -7.33 -36.59 -19.85
N THR A 59 -7.78 -35.71 -18.95
CA THR A 59 -6.91 -34.96 -17.99
C THR A 59 -7.76 -34.23 -16.94
N ARG A 60 -7.18 -33.89 -15.77
CA ARG A 60 -7.88 -33.20 -14.67
C ARG A 60 -8.28 -31.77 -15.06
N SER A 61 -9.57 -31.47 -15.07
CA SER A 61 -10.08 -30.09 -15.17
C SER A 61 -10.45 -29.55 -13.78
N TYR A 62 -9.86 -28.42 -13.40
CA TYR A 62 -10.33 -27.61 -12.27
C TYR A 62 -11.69 -26.99 -12.63
N ILE A 63 -12.65 -27.04 -11.70
CA ILE A 63 -13.96 -26.38 -11.84
C ILE A 63 -13.93 -25.10 -10.98
N PRO A 64 -14.14 -23.90 -11.56
CA PRO A 64 -14.24 -22.67 -10.79
C PRO A 64 -15.63 -22.55 -10.13
N ILE A 65 -15.67 -22.49 -8.80
CA ILE A 65 -16.91 -22.24 -8.05
C ILE A 65 -17.15 -20.73 -8.01
N HIS A 66 -18.10 -20.25 -8.80
CA HIS A 66 -18.64 -18.90 -8.66
C HIS A 66 -19.63 -18.85 -7.48
N LEU A 67 -19.21 -18.32 -6.33
CA LEU A 67 -20.13 -17.91 -5.27
C LEU A 67 -20.74 -16.52 -5.59
N HIS A 68 -21.96 -16.53 -6.11
CA HIS A 68 -22.87 -15.38 -6.01
C HIS A 68 -23.67 -15.51 -4.71
N CYS A 69 -23.39 -14.67 -3.71
CA CYS A 69 -24.31 -14.45 -2.60
C CYS A 69 -25.29 -13.34 -2.97
N ASN A 70 -26.56 -13.69 -3.20
CA ASN A 70 -27.63 -12.71 -3.40
C ASN A 70 -28.43 -12.58 -2.09
N VAL A 71 -28.29 -11.46 -1.40
CA VAL A 71 -28.93 -11.22 -0.09
C VAL A 71 -30.34 -10.68 -0.31
N LYS A 72 -31.27 -11.57 -0.68
CA LYS A 72 -32.73 -11.36 -0.57
C LYS A 72 -33.39 -12.65 -0.09
N ASP A 73 -34.54 -12.49 0.56
CA ASP A 73 -35.44 -13.55 1.05
C ASP A 73 -34.99 -14.32 2.31
N ILE A 74 -34.82 -13.58 3.43
CA ILE A 74 -35.07 -14.14 4.77
C ILE A 74 -36.53 -13.90 5.13
N GLN A 75 -37.40 -14.87 4.83
CA GLN A 75 -38.67 -15.06 5.53
C GLN A 75 -39.01 -16.55 5.61
N CYS A 76 -39.03 -17.10 6.83
CA CYS A 76 -39.91 -18.21 7.16
C CYS A 76 -40.28 -18.17 8.65
N SER A 77 -41.44 -18.73 8.98
CA SER A 77 -42.18 -18.34 10.19
C SER A 77 -42.70 -19.55 10.97
N SER A 78 -42.73 -19.42 12.31
CA SER A 78 -43.46 -20.30 13.26
C SER A 78 -42.94 -21.77 13.36
N THR A 79 -43.11 -22.55 14.44
CA THR A 79 -43.69 -22.30 15.78
C THR A 79 -43.16 -23.33 16.80
N ARG A 80 -43.06 -22.91 18.08
CA ARG A 80 -43.13 -23.70 19.34
C ARG A 80 -42.06 -24.76 19.70
N GLN A 81 -41.81 -24.78 21.02
CA GLN A 81 -41.20 -25.85 21.84
C GLN A 81 -39.67 -26.10 21.73
N GLY A 82 -38.95 -25.16 22.33
CA GLY A 82 -37.87 -25.39 23.31
C GLY A 82 -37.01 -26.66 23.25
N GLU A 83 -35.77 -26.47 22.80
CA GLU A 83 -34.58 -26.97 23.51
C GLU A 83 -33.41 -26.01 23.30
N VAL A 84 -32.59 -25.78 24.34
CA VAL A 84 -31.52 -24.78 24.33
C VAL A 84 -30.25 -25.38 23.76
N LEU A 85 -30.00 -25.14 22.46
CA LEU A 85 -28.70 -25.40 21.82
C LEU A 85 -27.97 -24.08 21.51
N GLN A 86 -27.69 -23.30 22.57
CA GLN A 86 -26.77 -22.15 22.53
C GLN A 86 -25.29 -22.61 22.45
N SER A 87 -24.92 -23.40 21.44
CA SER A 87 -23.53 -23.87 21.28
C SER A 87 -23.18 -24.30 19.84
N SER A 88 -23.53 -23.48 18.83
CA SER A 88 -23.00 -23.69 17.46
C SER A 88 -22.99 -22.42 16.61
N LEU A 89 -23.94 -21.49 16.81
CA LEU A 89 -24.05 -20.27 16.01
C LEU A 89 -23.21 -19.08 16.50
N TYR A 90 -22.25 -19.33 17.42
CA TYR A 90 -21.23 -18.35 17.82
C TYR A 90 -19.93 -18.43 17.00
N LEU A 91 -19.94 -19.16 15.86
CA LEU A 91 -19.01 -18.93 14.76
C LEU A 91 -19.48 -17.73 13.91
N THR A 92 -19.87 -16.65 14.58
CA THR A 92 -20.37 -15.42 13.97
C THR A 92 -19.21 -14.59 13.46
N VAL A 93 -18.87 -14.77 12.18
CA VAL A 93 -18.20 -13.75 11.34
C VAL A 93 -16.98 -13.07 11.98
N VAL A 94 -16.09 -13.85 12.63
CA VAL A 94 -14.68 -13.47 12.67
C VAL A 94 -14.06 -13.99 11.38
N VAL A 95 -14.25 -13.22 10.30
CA VAL A 95 -13.44 -13.41 9.10
C VAL A 95 -12.04 -12.90 9.46
N CYS A 96 -11.23 -13.77 10.04
CA CYS A 96 -9.78 -13.60 10.00
C CYS A 96 -9.40 -13.61 8.51
N LEU A 97 -9.34 -12.40 7.93
CA LEU A 97 -8.73 -12.11 6.65
C LEU A 97 -7.22 -12.34 6.81
N ASN A 98 -6.84 -13.60 6.93
CA ASN A 98 -5.48 -14.07 6.80
C ASN A 98 -5.26 -14.35 5.32
N VAL A 99 -4.12 -13.93 4.77
CA VAL A 99 -3.70 -14.42 3.46
C VAL A 99 -3.38 -15.91 3.59
N ILE A 100 -4.30 -16.78 3.16
CA ILE A 100 -4.06 -18.22 3.06
C ILE A 100 -3.18 -18.48 1.84
N ALA A 101 -1.87 -18.27 2.02
CA ALA A 101 -0.84 -18.56 1.02
C ALA A 101 0.13 -19.61 1.56
N SER A 102 0.68 -20.42 0.65
CA SER A 102 1.66 -21.47 0.92
C SER A 102 3.11 -21.03 0.70
N SER A 103 3.32 -19.82 0.18
CA SER A 103 4.61 -19.13 0.00
C SER A 103 4.41 -17.61 -0.03
N MET A 104 5.49 -16.84 0.09
CA MET A 104 5.43 -15.39 -0.07
C MET A 104 5.06 -14.97 -1.49
N GLU A 105 5.47 -15.73 -2.51
CA GLU A 105 5.10 -15.48 -3.92
C GLU A 105 3.59 -15.53 -4.14
N GLU A 106 2.93 -16.57 -3.62
CA GLU A 106 1.47 -16.69 -3.66
C GLU A 106 0.80 -15.57 -2.86
N ALA A 107 1.39 -15.14 -1.74
CA ALA A 107 0.89 -13.99 -1.00
C ALA A 107 0.97 -12.68 -1.80
N TYR A 108 2.09 -12.42 -2.50
CA TYR A 108 2.24 -11.23 -3.35
C TYR A 108 1.21 -11.21 -4.49
N ASP A 109 0.97 -12.35 -5.14
CA ASP A 109 -0.04 -12.51 -6.19
C ASP A 109 -1.46 -12.24 -5.68
N LEU A 110 -1.82 -12.80 -4.52
CA LEU A 110 -3.14 -12.58 -3.90
C LEU A 110 -3.36 -11.12 -3.50
N LEU A 111 -2.35 -10.48 -2.92
CA LEU A 111 -2.37 -9.06 -2.53
C LEU A 111 -2.44 -8.14 -3.77
N ALA A 112 -1.69 -8.43 -4.83
CA ALA A 112 -1.76 -7.69 -6.09
C ALA A 112 -3.15 -7.80 -6.75
N ARG A 113 -3.73 -9.01 -6.80
CA ARG A 113 -5.10 -9.23 -7.31
C ARG A 113 -6.17 -8.53 -6.47
N ARG A 114 -5.99 -8.48 -5.13
CA ARG A 114 -6.87 -7.71 -4.24
C ARG A 114 -6.86 -6.21 -4.57
N LEU A 115 -5.68 -5.64 -4.77
CA LEU A 115 -5.53 -4.22 -5.11
C LEU A 115 -5.96 -3.92 -6.56
N LEU A 116 -5.85 -4.87 -7.49
CA LEU A 116 -6.36 -4.73 -8.85
C LEU A 116 -7.89 -4.50 -8.86
N GLN A 117 -8.65 -5.28 -8.07
CA GLN A 117 -10.10 -5.10 -7.94
C GLN A 117 -10.47 -3.69 -7.45
N LYS A 118 -9.64 -3.11 -6.57
CA LYS A 118 -9.79 -1.71 -6.12
C LYS A 118 -9.41 -0.72 -7.23
N ALA A 119 -8.27 -0.90 -7.89
CA ALA A 119 -7.83 -0.02 -9.00
C ALA A 119 -8.81 0.04 -10.18
N GLU A 120 -9.60 -1.01 -10.40
CA GLU A 120 -10.65 -1.09 -11.41
C GLU A 120 -11.94 -0.37 -11.02
N THR A 121 -12.22 -0.22 -9.73
CA THR A 121 -13.42 0.45 -9.20
C THR A 121 -13.19 1.89 -8.76
N VAL A 122 -11.93 2.27 -8.50
CA VAL A 122 -11.54 3.62 -8.06
C VAL A 122 -11.50 4.59 -9.26
N ASP A 123 -12.24 5.70 -9.10
CA ASP A 123 -12.29 6.80 -10.05
C ASP A 123 -10.90 7.40 -10.29
N SER A 124 -10.65 7.90 -11.50
CA SER A 124 -9.33 8.42 -11.91
C SER A 124 -8.87 9.65 -11.09
N SER A 125 -9.80 10.38 -10.47
CA SER A 125 -9.52 11.49 -9.55
C SER A 125 -9.15 11.03 -8.13
N GLU A 126 -9.49 9.81 -7.73
CA GLU A 126 -9.31 9.30 -6.37
C GLU A 126 -8.00 8.53 -6.18
N LYS A 127 -7.71 8.17 -4.93
CA LYS A 127 -6.48 7.48 -4.49
C LYS A 127 -6.82 6.44 -3.43
N TYR A 128 -6.63 5.16 -3.76
CA TYR A 128 -6.76 4.07 -2.80
C TYR A 128 -5.43 3.88 -2.07
N ILE A 129 -5.36 4.39 -0.84
CA ILE A 129 -4.15 4.38 -0.03
C ILE A 129 -4.21 3.18 0.92
N VAL A 130 -3.20 2.33 0.90
CA VAL A 130 -3.04 1.19 1.81
C VAL A 130 -1.93 1.51 2.81
N GLY A 131 -2.16 1.26 4.10
CA GLY A 131 -1.14 1.37 5.14
C GLY A 131 -0.59 0.00 5.48
N LEU A 132 0.67 -0.29 5.16
CA LEU A 132 1.35 -1.55 5.44
C LEU A 132 2.31 -1.42 6.63
N ALA A 133 1.92 -1.98 7.77
CA ALA A 133 2.69 -1.99 9.00
C ALA A 133 3.28 -3.36 9.34
N GLY A 134 4.07 -3.39 10.41
CA GLY A 134 4.80 -4.56 10.90
C GLY A 134 6.17 -4.15 11.47
N PRO A 135 6.78 -4.95 12.35
CA PRO A 135 7.99 -4.57 13.06
C PRO A 135 9.23 -4.41 12.13
N PRO A 136 10.32 -3.79 12.62
CA PRO A 136 11.64 -3.87 11.99
C PRO A 136 12.01 -5.34 11.71
N GLY A 137 12.44 -5.65 10.48
CA GLY A 137 12.79 -7.02 10.08
C GLY A 137 11.64 -7.84 9.46
N ALA A 138 10.39 -7.36 9.50
CA ALA A 138 9.23 -8.08 8.95
C ALA A 138 9.21 -8.22 7.41
N GLY A 139 9.89 -7.32 6.67
CA GLY A 139 9.94 -7.34 5.20
C GLY A 139 8.94 -6.42 4.49
N LYS A 140 8.41 -5.39 5.17
CA LYS A 140 7.45 -4.41 4.63
C LYS A 140 7.80 -3.88 3.24
N SER A 141 8.99 -3.31 3.07
CA SER A 141 9.45 -2.72 1.81
C SER A 141 9.50 -3.75 0.67
N THR A 142 9.83 -5.02 0.98
CA THR A 142 9.75 -6.14 0.02
C THR A 142 8.31 -6.42 -0.36
N VAL A 143 7.41 -6.64 0.59
CA VAL A 143 5.98 -6.87 0.32
C VAL A 143 5.37 -5.72 -0.50
N ALA A 144 5.62 -4.47 -0.12
CA ALA A 144 5.12 -3.30 -0.83
C ALA A 144 5.62 -3.24 -2.28
N LYS A 145 6.93 -3.43 -2.50
CA LYS A 145 7.53 -3.45 -3.84
C LYS A 145 6.96 -4.59 -4.69
N GLU A 146 7.00 -5.82 -4.19
CA GLU A 146 6.62 -7.02 -4.93
C GLU A 146 5.12 -7.02 -5.31
N VAL A 147 4.26 -6.49 -4.44
CA VAL A 147 2.82 -6.30 -4.73
C VAL A 147 2.58 -5.19 -5.76
N VAL A 148 3.29 -4.05 -5.66
CA VAL A 148 3.16 -2.94 -6.63
C VAL A 148 3.65 -3.36 -8.03
N VAL A 149 4.77 -4.07 -8.11
CA VAL A 149 5.31 -4.60 -9.39
C VAL A 149 4.29 -5.54 -10.05
N ARG A 150 3.78 -6.54 -9.33
CA ARG A 150 2.77 -7.49 -9.85
C ARG A 150 1.48 -6.79 -10.26
N LEU A 151 1.01 -5.84 -9.45
CA LEU A 151 -0.20 -5.07 -9.77
C LEU A 151 -0.05 -4.27 -11.07
N ASN A 152 1.07 -3.55 -11.23
CA ASN A 152 1.36 -2.80 -12.47
C ASN A 152 1.49 -3.76 -13.66
N GLN A 153 2.17 -4.91 -13.50
CA GLN A 153 2.29 -5.92 -14.57
C GLN A 153 0.91 -6.43 -15.02
N ILE A 154 0.08 -6.95 -14.10
CA ILE A 154 -1.25 -7.51 -14.41
C ILE A 154 -2.16 -6.45 -15.05
N TRP A 155 -2.04 -5.18 -14.63
CA TRP A 155 -2.79 -4.07 -15.23
C TRP A 155 -2.42 -3.83 -16.70
N ASN A 156 -1.12 -3.79 -17.01
CA ASN A 156 -0.62 -3.60 -18.38
C ASN A 156 -1.02 -4.77 -19.28
N GLU A 157 -0.84 -6.02 -18.80
CA GLU A 157 -1.28 -7.24 -19.49
C GLU A 157 -2.78 -7.20 -19.84
N LYS A 158 -3.64 -6.83 -18.88
CA LYS A 158 -5.09 -6.78 -19.06
C LYS A 158 -5.56 -5.68 -20.03
N ARG A 159 -4.78 -4.61 -20.22
CA ARG A 159 -5.11 -3.47 -21.10
C ARG A 159 -4.35 -3.44 -22.42
N GLY A 160 -3.40 -4.34 -22.66
CA GLY A 160 -2.47 -4.24 -23.80
C GLY A 160 -1.67 -2.93 -23.80
N SER A 161 -1.50 -2.33 -22.63
CA SER A 161 -0.75 -1.08 -22.44
C SER A 161 0.70 -1.40 -22.10
N VAL A 162 1.61 -0.46 -22.36
CA VAL A 162 3.05 -0.63 -22.09
C VAL A 162 3.49 0.45 -21.11
N ASN A 163 4.06 0.02 -19.98
CA ASN A 163 4.65 0.85 -18.93
C ASN A 163 3.69 1.85 -18.24
N GLU A 164 2.40 1.52 -18.09
CA GLU A 164 1.51 2.29 -17.21
C GLU A 164 1.72 1.90 -15.74
N GLU A 165 2.19 2.84 -14.91
CA GLU A 165 2.31 2.67 -13.46
C GLU A 165 1.05 3.21 -12.75
N ILE A 166 0.14 2.31 -12.37
CA ILE A 166 -1.08 2.67 -11.63
C ILE A 166 -0.94 2.46 -10.12
N ALA A 167 0.17 1.87 -9.67
CA ALA A 167 0.50 1.68 -8.27
C ALA A 167 1.93 2.15 -7.96
N VAL A 168 2.13 2.66 -6.74
CA VAL A 168 3.42 3.10 -6.21
C VAL A 168 3.55 2.76 -4.72
N ALA A 169 4.75 2.40 -4.27
CA ALA A 169 5.07 2.16 -2.87
C ALA A 169 5.79 3.38 -2.27
N ILE A 170 5.45 3.77 -1.03
CA ILE A 170 5.95 4.97 -0.36
C ILE A 170 6.45 4.61 1.05
N PRO A 171 7.75 4.74 1.35
CA PRO A 171 8.28 4.49 2.68
C PRO A 171 7.93 5.64 3.64
N MET A 172 7.57 5.28 4.87
CA MET A 172 7.41 6.19 6.00
C MET A 172 8.73 6.81 6.45
N ASP A 173 9.87 6.18 6.14
CA ASP A 173 11.19 6.56 6.65
C ASP A 173 11.64 7.97 6.22
N GLY A 174 11.10 8.54 5.13
CA GLY A 174 11.34 9.95 4.78
C GLY A 174 10.78 10.95 5.80
N PHE A 175 9.94 10.50 6.74
CA PHE A 175 9.39 11.32 7.82
C PHE A 175 10.13 11.13 9.16
N HIS A 176 11.35 10.57 9.17
CA HIS A 176 12.24 10.73 10.33
C HIS A 176 12.46 12.22 10.60
N LEU A 177 12.54 12.63 11.87
CA LEU A 177 13.09 13.94 12.21
C LEU A 177 14.56 14.00 11.80
N TYR A 178 15.00 15.14 11.26
CA TYR A 178 16.41 15.36 10.90
C TYR A 178 17.29 15.32 12.15
N ARG A 179 18.57 14.93 12.00
CA ARG A 179 19.53 14.94 13.12
C ARG A 179 19.54 16.28 13.88
N TRP A 180 19.53 17.40 13.18
CA TRP A 180 19.51 18.74 13.79
C TRP A 180 18.27 19.02 14.65
N GLN A 181 17.15 18.32 14.42
CA GLN A 181 15.96 18.41 15.28
C GLN A 181 16.13 17.56 16.53
N LEU A 182 16.74 16.37 16.41
CA LEU A 182 17.09 15.52 17.55
C LEU A 182 18.12 16.22 18.47
N ASP A 183 19.06 16.97 17.88
CA ASP A 183 20.04 17.82 18.58
C ASP A 183 19.38 18.93 19.43
N LYS A 184 18.09 19.21 19.23
CA LYS A 184 17.30 20.23 19.94
C LYS A 184 16.26 19.64 20.90
N MET A 185 16.24 18.32 21.07
CA MET A 185 15.40 17.65 22.07
C MET A 185 15.98 17.80 23.48
N GLU A 186 15.21 17.45 24.51
CA GLU A 186 15.61 17.53 25.91
C GLU A 186 16.83 16.64 26.23
N ASP A 187 16.85 15.42 25.69
CA ASP A 187 18.01 14.53 25.68
C ASP A 187 18.38 14.15 24.23
N PRO A 188 19.32 14.89 23.60
CA PRO A 188 19.82 14.57 22.26
C PRO A 188 20.52 13.20 22.17
N ALA A 189 21.19 12.75 23.25
CA ALA A 189 21.91 11.49 23.22
C ALA A 189 20.95 10.31 23.15
N GLU A 190 19.89 10.33 23.96
CA GLU A 190 18.79 9.35 23.88
C GLU A 190 18.03 9.49 22.55
N ALA A 191 17.81 10.70 22.04
CA ALA A 191 17.18 10.91 20.73
C ALA A 191 17.93 10.24 19.56
N HIS A 192 19.26 10.30 19.54
CA HIS A 192 20.08 9.59 18.55
C HIS A 192 20.20 8.07 18.84
N ALA A 193 20.26 7.68 20.12
CA ALA A 193 20.28 6.27 20.53
C ALA A 193 18.98 5.54 20.14
N ARG A 194 17.84 6.21 20.33
CA ARG A 194 16.48 5.73 20.01
C ARG A 194 15.97 6.13 18.64
N ARG A 195 16.79 6.75 17.78
CA ARG A 195 16.34 7.10 16.43
C ARG A 195 15.80 5.87 15.69
N GLY A 196 14.56 6.00 15.23
CA GLY A 196 13.71 4.91 14.75
C GLY A 196 12.54 4.60 15.68
N ALA A 197 12.49 5.14 16.90
CA ALA A 197 11.34 5.13 17.82
C ALA A 197 10.22 6.08 17.34
N PRO A 198 8.95 5.89 17.72
CA PRO A 198 7.81 6.62 17.15
C PRO A 198 7.84 8.13 17.38
N TRP A 199 8.54 8.61 18.42
CA TRP A 199 8.71 10.04 18.72
C TRP A 199 9.87 10.70 17.96
N THR A 200 10.66 9.94 17.19
CA THR A 200 11.73 10.46 16.33
C THR A 200 11.29 10.67 14.87
N PHE A 201 9.98 10.79 14.62
CA PHE A 201 9.35 11.01 13.32
C PHE A 201 8.39 12.21 13.35
N ASP A 202 7.99 12.68 12.17
CA ASP A 202 6.90 13.62 11.95
C ASP A 202 5.65 12.92 11.36
N PRO A 203 4.81 12.26 12.20
CA PRO A 203 3.54 11.68 11.74
C PRO A 203 2.54 12.73 11.26
N VAL A 204 2.63 13.97 11.75
CA VAL A 204 1.75 15.09 11.35
C VAL A 204 2.04 15.49 9.91
N GLY A 205 3.32 15.59 9.54
CA GLY A 205 3.80 15.81 8.18
C GLY A 205 3.35 14.72 7.23
N LEU A 206 3.49 13.44 7.62
CA LEU A 206 3.00 12.31 6.82
C LEU A 206 1.48 12.41 6.60
N ALA A 207 0.71 12.59 7.67
CA ALA A 207 -0.74 12.75 7.59
C ALA A 207 -1.15 13.93 6.69
N SER A 208 -0.41 15.04 6.76
CA SER A 208 -0.62 16.22 5.90
C SER A 208 -0.37 15.92 4.43
N ARG A 209 0.73 15.23 4.09
CA ARG A 209 1.05 14.84 2.70
C ARG A 209 0.02 13.85 2.15
N LEU A 210 -0.44 12.86 2.94
CA LEU A 210 -1.50 11.92 2.53
C LEU A 210 -2.87 12.61 2.36
N LYS A 211 -3.23 13.56 3.23
CA LYS A 211 -4.43 14.41 3.05
C LYS A 211 -4.34 15.26 1.77
N SER A 212 -3.17 15.85 1.48
CA SER A 212 -2.93 16.58 0.22
C SER A 212 -3.02 15.66 -1.00
N LEU A 213 -2.52 14.43 -0.91
CA LEU A 213 -2.61 13.42 -1.97
C LEU A 213 -4.06 13.05 -2.29
N ARG A 214 -4.88 12.72 -1.28
CA ARG A 214 -6.33 12.47 -1.45
C ARG A 214 -7.02 13.68 -2.12
N LYS A 215 -6.70 14.91 -1.72
CA LYS A 215 -7.36 16.13 -2.23
C LYS A 215 -6.94 16.55 -3.64
N LYS A 216 -5.66 16.38 -4.01
CA LYS A 216 -5.09 16.90 -5.27
C LYS A 216 -4.86 15.83 -6.33
N GLY A 217 -4.89 14.56 -5.93
CA GLY A 217 -4.49 13.41 -6.74
C GLY A 217 -2.97 13.29 -6.96
N SER A 218 -2.16 14.20 -6.43
CA SER A 218 -0.70 14.17 -6.56
C SER A 218 0.00 14.93 -5.43
N VAL A 219 1.18 14.45 -5.03
CA VAL A 219 2.01 15.08 -3.98
C VAL A 219 3.49 14.66 -4.16
N THR A 220 4.41 15.49 -3.68
CA THR A 220 5.80 15.10 -3.41
C THR A 220 5.96 14.74 -1.93
N LEU A 221 6.78 13.75 -1.62
CA LEU A 221 7.10 13.30 -0.27
C LEU A 221 8.63 13.18 -0.12
N PRO A 222 9.19 13.33 1.09
CA PRO A 222 10.59 13.03 1.32
C PRO A 222 10.90 11.53 1.15
N SER A 223 12.12 11.22 0.72
CA SER A 223 12.74 9.89 0.91
C SER A 223 13.69 9.92 2.11
N PHE A 224 14.38 8.81 2.37
CA PHE A 224 15.41 8.72 3.40
C PHE A 224 16.70 8.18 2.79
N ASP A 225 17.78 8.98 2.85
CA ASP A 225 19.10 8.53 2.44
C ASP A 225 19.75 7.78 3.61
N HIS A 226 19.99 6.47 3.46
CA HIS A 226 20.64 5.67 4.52
C HIS A 226 22.16 5.88 4.61
N GLY A 227 22.81 6.44 3.59
CA GLY A 227 24.23 6.78 3.59
C GLY A 227 24.51 8.10 4.30
N VAL A 228 23.73 9.14 3.99
CA VAL A 228 23.72 10.39 4.78
C VAL A 228 23.11 10.12 6.15
N GLY A 229 22.01 9.38 6.21
CA GLY A 229 21.22 9.09 7.41
C GLY A 229 20.30 10.24 7.80
N ASP A 230 19.68 10.92 6.84
CA ASP A 230 18.66 11.97 7.04
C ASP A 230 17.65 11.98 5.88
N PRO A 231 16.46 12.59 6.05
CA PRO A 231 15.49 12.78 4.97
C PRO A 231 16.02 13.58 3.77
N VAL A 232 15.50 13.29 2.58
CA VAL A 232 15.70 14.07 1.36
C VAL A 232 14.35 14.59 0.87
N ASP A 233 14.15 15.91 0.91
CA ASP A 233 12.87 16.55 0.59
C ASP A 233 12.45 16.42 -0.87
N ASP A 234 11.12 16.31 -1.07
CA ASP A 234 10.42 16.29 -2.37
C ASP A 234 10.91 15.25 -3.40
N ASP A 235 11.72 14.26 -2.98
CA ASP A 235 12.33 13.21 -3.80
C ASP A 235 11.32 12.19 -4.38
N ILE A 236 10.30 11.81 -3.60
CA ILE A 236 9.30 10.81 -4.02
C ILE A 236 8.06 11.52 -4.59
N ARG A 237 7.76 11.27 -5.87
CA ARG A 237 6.63 11.90 -6.58
C ARG A 237 5.47 10.95 -6.81
N VAL A 238 4.34 11.18 -6.13
CA VAL A 238 3.06 10.53 -6.46
C VAL A 238 2.28 11.40 -7.45
N GLU A 239 2.15 10.90 -8.67
CA GLU A 239 1.36 11.51 -9.74
C GLU A 239 -0.10 11.01 -9.81
N LYS A 240 -0.94 11.72 -10.57
CA LYS A 240 -2.37 11.41 -10.76
C LYS A 240 -2.64 10.03 -11.36
N ARG A 241 -1.71 9.50 -12.18
CA ARG A 241 -1.81 8.15 -12.79
C ARG A 241 -1.87 7.03 -11.74
N HIS A 242 -1.18 7.19 -10.60
CA HIS A 242 -1.18 6.18 -9.56
C HIS A 242 -2.56 6.16 -8.90
N LYS A 243 -3.34 5.11 -9.14
CA LYS A 243 -4.63 4.88 -8.49
C LYS A 243 -4.47 4.29 -7.10
N VAL A 244 -3.45 3.44 -6.92
CA VAL A 244 -3.16 2.73 -5.67
C VAL A 244 -1.84 3.24 -5.10
N VAL A 245 -1.79 3.45 -3.79
CA VAL A 245 -0.59 3.93 -3.09
C VAL A 245 -0.39 3.08 -1.86
N VAL A 246 0.69 2.30 -1.82
CA VAL A 246 1.04 1.46 -0.67
C VAL A 246 2.05 2.22 0.19
N VAL A 247 1.58 2.82 1.28
CA VAL A 247 2.43 3.46 2.28
C VAL A 247 2.92 2.37 3.23
N GLU A 248 4.24 2.21 3.38
CA GLU A 248 4.83 1.18 4.24
C GLU A 248 5.66 1.80 5.36
N GLY A 249 5.53 1.31 6.59
CA GLY A 249 6.18 1.92 7.73
C GLY A 249 5.90 1.21 9.05
N ASN A 250 6.75 1.43 10.06
CA ASN A 250 6.63 0.76 11.36
C ASN A 250 5.30 1.09 12.07
N TYR A 251 4.93 2.38 12.13
CA TYR A 251 3.98 2.90 13.11
C TYR A 251 2.61 3.30 12.53
N LEU A 252 2.34 2.95 11.26
CA LEU A 252 1.15 3.41 10.53
C LEU A 252 -0.19 3.03 11.17
N LEU A 253 -0.20 2.01 12.04
CA LEU A 253 -1.40 1.49 12.72
C LEU A 253 -1.45 1.77 14.23
N LEU A 254 -0.51 2.57 14.77
CA LEU A 254 -0.61 3.04 16.16
C LEU A 254 -1.84 3.93 16.35
N LYS A 255 -2.43 3.90 17.54
CA LYS A 255 -3.60 4.71 17.92
C LYS A 255 -3.28 5.82 18.93
N ASP A 256 -2.01 5.97 19.29
CA ASP A 256 -1.55 6.88 20.33
C ASP A 256 -1.00 8.18 19.75
N GLY A 257 -1.31 9.30 20.40
CA GLY A 257 -0.83 10.63 20.01
C GLY A 257 -1.11 10.97 18.54
N ASP A 258 -0.14 11.62 17.89
CA ASP A 258 -0.26 12.09 16.51
C ASP A 258 -0.35 10.96 15.46
N TRP A 259 0.08 9.74 15.79
CA TRP A 259 -0.01 8.58 14.88
C TRP A 259 -1.45 8.15 14.62
N SER A 260 -2.35 8.37 15.58
CA SER A 260 -3.78 8.07 15.48
C SER A 260 -4.45 8.66 14.23
N ALA A 261 -3.97 9.82 13.76
CA ALA A 261 -4.51 10.54 12.62
C ALA A 261 -4.25 9.88 11.25
N LEU A 262 -3.45 8.82 11.19
CA LEU A 262 -3.17 8.06 9.95
C LEU A 262 -4.25 7.01 9.64
N GLY A 263 -4.90 6.43 10.65
CA GLY A 263 -5.81 5.29 10.47
C GLY A 263 -6.91 5.55 9.44
N ASP A 264 -7.57 6.71 9.53
CA ASP A 264 -8.67 7.13 8.64
C ASP A 264 -8.19 7.56 7.23
N LEU A 265 -6.87 7.69 7.03
CA LEU A 265 -6.24 8.02 5.75
C LEU A 265 -5.97 6.79 4.88
N PHE A 266 -6.13 5.59 5.44
CA PHE A 266 -6.06 4.34 4.69
C PHE A 266 -7.44 3.86 4.29
N GLY A 267 -7.56 3.37 3.05
CA GLY A 267 -8.71 2.58 2.59
C GLY A 267 -8.60 1.11 3.04
N GLU A 268 -7.39 0.67 3.40
CA GLU A 268 -7.14 -0.63 4.03
C GLU A 268 -5.83 -0.63 4.81
N ARG A 269 -5.81 -1.33 5.95
CA ARG A 269 -4.69 -1.43 6.87
C ARG A 269 -4.16 -2.86 6.89
N TRP A 270 -2.94 -3.06 6.43
CA TRP A 270 -2.27 -4.34 6.35
C TRP A 270 -1.20 -4.44 7.45
N PHE A 271 -1.05 -5.60 8.08
CA PHE A 271 0.01 -5.84 9.07
C PHE A 271 0.76 -7.13 8.74
N ILE A 272 2.10 -7.05 8.65
CA ILE A 272 2.95 -8.23 8.50
C ILE A 272 3.24 -8.82 9.87
N GLU A 273 2.65 -9.99 10.13
CA GLU A 273 2.93 -10.77 11.32
C GLU A 273 4.21 -11.59 11.16
N VAL A 274 5.13 -11.44 12.11
CA VAL A 274 6.37 -12.19 12.20
C VAL A 274 6.68 -12.41 13.67
N ASP A 275 7.31 -13.55 14.00
CA ASP A 275 7.89 -13.77 15.32
C ASP A 275 8.92 -12.67 15.64
N ILE A 276 8.83 -12.04 16.82
CA ILE A 276 9.69 -10.90 17.17
C ILE A 276 11.16 -11.33 17.25
N ASP A 277 11.46 -12.53 17.75
CA ASP A 277 12.84 -12.99 17.86
C ASP A 277 13.46 -13.26 16.49
N GLU A 278 12.70 -13.83 15.55
CA GLU A 278 13.09 -13.95 14.14
C GLU A 278 13.25 -12.58 13.46
N ALA A 279 12.34 -11.64 13.70
CA ALA A 279 12.44 -10.28 13.18
C ALA A 279 13.73 -9.60 13.68
N MET A 280 14.03 -9.73 14.97
CA MET A 280 15.24 -9.18 15.59
C MET A 280 16.51 -9.86 15.11
N ARG A 281 16.53 -11.20 14.90
CA ARG A 281 17.64 -11.89 14.22
C ARG A 281 17.90 -11.32 12.82
N ARG A 282 16.85 -11.02 12.05
CA ARG A 282 16.97 -10.40 10.71
C ARG A 282 17.53 -8.98 10.78
N VAL A 283 17.15 -8.20 11.80
CA VAL A 283 17.66 -6.83 12.02
C VAL A 283 19.12 -6.84 12.48
N GLU A 284 19.49 -7.69 13.44
CA GLU A 284 20.88 -7.84 13.91
C GLU A 284 21.81 -8.22 12.75
N ARG A 285 21.42 -9.24 11.96
CA ARG A 285 22.15 -9.62 10.74
C ARG A 285 22.28 -8.47 9.75
N ARG A 286 21.22 -7.67 9.55
CA ARG A 286 21.26 -6.50 8.66
C ARG A 286 22.26 -5.48 9.15
N HIS A 287 22.21 -5.10 10.43
CA HIS A 287 23.15 -4.16 11.05
C HIS A 287 24.62 -4.57 10.80
N VAL A 288 24.94 -5.85 11.03
CA VAL A 288 26.27 -6.41 10.77
C VAL A 288 26.66 -6.36 9.30
N VAL A 289 25.77 -6.78 8.38
CA VAL A 289 26.01 -6.70 6.93
C VAL A 289 26.19 -5.25 6.44
N THR A 290 25.53 -4.28 7.07
CA THR A 290 25.72 -2.84 6.81
C THR A 290 26.95 -2.24 7.51
N GLY A 291 27.82 -3.06 8.12
CA GLY A 291 29.11 -2.64 8.65
C GLY A 291 29.14 -2.26 10.14
N LYS A 292 28.07 -2.50 10.91
CA LYS A 292 28.14 -2.34 12.38
C LYS A 292 28.89 -3.52 13.02
N PRO A 293 29.76 -3.28 14.02
CA PRO A 293 30.33 -4.36 14.84
C PRO A 293 29.23 -5.24 15.47
N PRO A 294 29.42 -6.58 15.62
CA PRO A 294 28.37 -7.48 16.10
C PRO A 294 27.83 -7.18 17.50
N ASP A 295 28.69 -6.75 18.41
CA ASP A 295 28.33 -6.30 19.76
C ASP A 295 27.48 -5.02 19.72
N VAL A 296 27.86 -4.05 18.89
CA VAL A 296 27.09 -2.81 18.67
C VAL A 296 25.76 -3.09 17.98
N ALA A 297 25.71 -4.02 17.04
CA ALA A 297 24.48 -4.46 16.37
C ALA A 297 23.51 -5.10 17.37
N LYS A 298 24.01 -6.03 18.20
CA LYS A 298 23.23 -6.68 19.26
C LYS A 298 22.72 -5.68 20.30
N TRP A 299 23.55 -4.72 20.72
CA TRP A 299 23.13 -3.64 21.61
C TRP A 299 22.03 -2.76 20.99
N ARG A 300 22.19 -2.35 19.72
CA ARG A 300 21.19 -1.54 19.00
C ARG A 300 19.84 -2.26 18.91
N VAL A 301 19.87 -3.57 18.65
CA VAL A 301 18.66 -4.41 18.62
C VAL A 301 17.99 -4.47 19.98
N ALA A 302 18.74 -4.73 21.05
CA ALA A 302 18.19 -4.83 22.40
C ALA A 302 17.65 -3.49 22.94
N TYR A 303 18.36 -2.38 22.68
CA TYR A 303 18.03 -1.07 23.24
C TYR A 303 16.97 -0.30 22.43
N ASN A 304 16.97 -0.45 21.10
CA ASN A 304 16.11 0.33 20.22
C ASN A 304 15.14 -0.54 19.42
N ASP A 305 15.64 -1.46 18.60
CA ASP A 305 14.79 -2.09 17.58
C ASP A 305 13.75 -3.05 18.17
N ARG A 306 14.07 -3.74 19.27
CA ARG A 306 13.14 -4.65 19.98
C ARG A 306 12.02 -3.91 20.72
N PRO A 307 12.26 -2.93 21.61
CA PRO A 307 11.18 -2.17 22.24
C PRO A 307 10.25 -1.51 21.23
N ASN A 308 10.80 -1.05 20.11
CA ASN A 308 10.02 -0.51 19.00
C ASN A 308 9.17 -1.62 18.32
N ALA A 309 9.75 -2.80 18.07
CA ALA A 309 9.02 -3.95 17.51
C ALA A 309 7.88 -4.45 18.40
N GLU A 310 8.09 -4.49 19.72
CA GLU A 310 7.09 -4.89 20.72
C GLU A 310 5.89 -3.93 20.71
N LEU A 311 6.13 -2.61 20.75
CA LEU A 311 5.09 -1.59 20.59
C LEU A 311 4.32 -1.72 19.26
N ILE A 312 5.02 -2.00 18.15
CA ILE A 312 4.38 -2.17 16.84
C ILE A 312 3.48 -3.42 16.83
N GLN A 313 3.87 -4.50 17.52
CA GLN A 313 3.09 -5.73 17.59
C GLN A 313 1.72 -5.51 18.28
N GLU A 314 1.63 -4.62 19.26
CA GLU A 314 0.37 -4.24 19.91
C GLU A 314 -0.64 -3.63 18.91
N SER A 315 -0.15 -2.97 17.86
CA SER A 315 -0.98 -2.38 16.80
C SER A 315 -1.61 -3.39 15.83
N LYS A 316 -1.22 -4.68 15.87
CA LYS A 316 -1.75 -5.74 14.99
C LYS A 316 -3.29 -5.78 14.97
N GLY A 317 -3.92 -5.59 16.12
CA GLY A 317 -5.39 -5.58 16.26
C GLY A 317 -6.12 -4.45 15.51
N ASN A 318 -5.38 -3.48 14.95
CA ASN A 318 -5.91 -2.36 14.16
C ASN A 318 -5.89 -2.63 12.65
N ALA A 319 -5.40 -3.80 12.20
CA ALA A 319 -5.33 -4.18 10.80
C ALA A 319 -6.65 -4.76 10.27
N ASP A 320 -6.94 -4.49 9.00
CA ASP A 320 -8.01 -5.11 8.22
C ASP A 320 -7.56 -6.44 7.58
N LEU A 321 -6.25 -6.62 7.40
CA LEU A 321 -5.62 -7.78 6.78
C LEU A 321 -4.30 -8.12 7.48
N VAL A 322 -4.14 -9.38 7.91
CA VAL A 322 -2.87 -9.88 8.47
C VAL A 322 -2.16 -10.76 7.44
N ILE A 323 -0.90 -10.43 7.20
CA ILE A 323 -0.01 -11.10 6.24
C ILE A 323 1.04 -11.89 7.04
N PRO A 324 1.00 -13.23 7.07
CA PRO A 324 2.04 -14.00 7.76
C PRO A 324 3.39 -13.89 7.03
N SER A 325 4.47 -13.66 7.75
CA SER A 325 5.84 -13.73 7.23
C SER A 325 6.24 -15.19 7.07
N LEU A 326 6.01 -15.76 5.88
CA LEU A 326 6.28 -17.16 5.60
C LEU A 326 7.79 -17.41 5.39
N PRO A 327 8.32 -18.55 5.86
CA PRO A 327 9.71 -18.93 5.58
C PRO A 327 9.88 -19.24 4.09
N VAL A 328 11.03 -18.87 3.54
CA VAL A 328 11.46 -19.34 2.20
C VAL A 328 11.66 -20.85 2.29
N LYS A 329 11.06 -21.62 1.37
CA LYS A 329 11.21 -23.08 1.35
C LYS A 329 12.63 -23.42 0.94
N VAL A 330 13.37 -24.12 1.80
CA VAL A 330 14.79 -24.46 1.59
C VAL A 330 15.03 -25.27 0.30
N SER A 331 14.01 -25.91 -0.26
CA SER A 331 14.04 -26.57 -1.57
C SER A 331 14.36 -25.64 -2.76
N GLU A 332 14.21 -24.32 -2.60
CA GLU A 332 14.51 -23.31 -3.63
C GLU A 332 15.94 -22.73 -3.51
N LEU A 333 16.70 -23.12 -2.49
CA LEU A 333 18.10 -22.69 -2.27
C LEU A 333 19.15 -23.64 -2.88
N PHE A 334 18.71 -24.68 -3.59
CA PHE A 334 19.57 -25.73 -4.17
C PHE A 334 19.18 -26.12 -5.61
N GLN A 335 18.73 -25.14 -6.41
CA GLN A 335 18.52 -25.26 -7.87
C GLN A 335 19.40 -24.27 -8.62
#